data_AF-A0A2D9LJT3-F1
#
_entry.id   AF-A0A2D9LJT3-F1
#
_cell.length_a   1.000
_cell.length_b   1.000
_cell.length_c   1.000
_cell.angle_alpha   90.00
_cell.angle_beta   90.00
_cell.angle_gamma   90.00
#
_symmetry.space_group_name_H-M   'P 1'
#
loop_
_entity.id
_entity.type
_entity.pdbx_description
1 polymer ?
#
loop_
_entity_poly.entity_id
_entity_poly.type
_entity_poly.pdbx_seq_one_letter_code
_entity_poly.pdbx_strand_id
1 'polypeptide(L)'
;MGLAAIIRELNPVLRGFANYFRVANCARVLKQVMSWLRRRLRCIQLKQWKKPSRLHRRLKQLGYQPPFRHIRMQSWRNAASPLASLALPNTYLHNDLKLMDLAKVKTGITVPEFGVS
;
A
#
# COMPACT_ATOMS: atom_id res chain seq x y z
N MET A 1 -7.07 -2.66 -15.68
CA MET A 1 -6.23 -1.62 -15.06
C MET A 1 -5.12 -2.27 -14.21
N GLY A 2 -3.85 -1.89 -14.41
CA GLY A 2 -2.72 -2.40 -13.63
C GLY A 2 -2.56 -1.71 -12.26
N LEU A 3 -1.82 -2.33 -11.34
CA LEU A 3 -1.61 -1.79 -9.99
C LEU A 3 -1.00 -0.38 -9.98
N ALA A 4 -0.03 -0.09 -10.86
CA ALA A 4 0.58 1.23 -10.97
C ALA A 4 -0.44 2.33 -11.32
N ALA A 5 -1.36 2.03 -12.25
CA ALA A 5 -2.40 2.96 -12.64
C ALA A 5 -3.39 3.21 -11.48
N ILE A 6 -3.75 2.18 -10.72
CA ILE A 6 -4.59 2.31 -9.52
C ILE A 6 -3.93 3.25 -8.49
N ILE A 7 -2.63 3.08 -8.26
CA ILE A 7 -1.88 3.93 -7.31
C ILE A 7 -1.81 5.37 -7.82
N ARG A 8 -1.59 5.58 -9.12
CA ARG A 8 -1.58 6.91 -9.74
C ARG A 8 -2.88 7.67 -9.49
N GLU A 9 -4.03 7.00 -9.61
CA GLU A 9 -5.35 7.60 -9.37
C GLU A 9 -5.65 7.77 -7.88
N LEU A 10 -5.12 6.89 -7.04
CA LEU A 10 -5.32 6.97 -5.60
C LEU A 10 -4.51 8.11 -4.95
N ASN A 11 -3.31 8.40 -5.46
CA ASN A 11 -2.41 9.39 -4.87
C ASN A 11 -3.02 10.80 -4.70
N PRO A 12 -3.73 11.38 -5.70
CA PRO A 12 -4.43 12.65 -5.52
C PRO A 12 -5.48 12.62 -4.38
N VAL A 13 -6.21 11.51 -4.25
CA VAL A 13 -7.22 11.33 -3.19
C VAL A 13 -6.55 11.28 -1.82
N LEU A 14 -5.46 10.51 -1.68
CA LEU A 14 -4.68 10.47 -0.44
C LEU A 14 -4.12 11.85 -0.08
N ARG A 15 -3.65 12.60 -1.07
CA ARG A 15 -3.12 13.97 -0.85
C ARG A 15 -4.21 14.91 -0.36
N GLY A 16 -5.39 14.91 -0.97
CA GLY A 16 -6.53 15.71 -0.51
C GLY A 16 -6.95 15.33 0.91
N PHE A 17 -7.07 14.02 1.18
CA PHE A 17 -7.38 13.51 2.51
C PHE A 17 -6.36 13.95 3.57
N ALA A 18 -5.06 13.83 3.27
CA ALA A 18 -3.98 14.28 4.14
C ALA A 18 -4.09 15.78 4.45
N ASN A 19 -4.29 16.60 3.42
CA ASN A 19 -4.36 18.05 3.57
C ASN A 19 -5.55 18.49 4.42
N TYR A 20 -6.70 17.84 4.26
CA TYR A 20 -7.89 18.15 5.04
C TYR A 20 -7.72 17.78 6.52
N PHE A 21 -7.19 16.59 6.81
CA PHE A 21 -7.07 16.09 8.18
C PHE A 21 -5.77 16.49 8.90
N ARG A 22 -4.86 17.24 8.26
CA ARG A 22 -3.54 17.58 8.86
C ARG A 22 -3.63 18.45 10.13
N VAL A 23 -4.71 19.20 10.30
CA VAL A 23 -4.93 20.01 11.53
C VAL A 23 -5.21 19.11 12.74
N ALA A 24 -5.86 17.97 12.53
CA ALA A 24 -6.18 17.03 13.61
C ALA A 24 -4.95 16.20 14.01
N ASN A 25 -4.82 15.86 15.29
CA ASN A 25 -3.80 14.92 15.77
C ASN A 25 -4.17 13.47 15.40
N CYS A 26 -4.06 13.12 14.11
CA CYS A 26 -4.55 11.87 13.54
C CYS A 26 -3.47 10.90 13.05
N ALA A 27 -2.19 11.13 13.36
CA ALA A 27 -1.05 10.32 12.89
C ALA A 27 -1.24 8.80 13.11
N ARG A 28 -1.76 8.39 14.28
CA ARG A 28 -2.03 6.97 14.58
C ARG A 28 -3.06 6.37 13.62
N VAL A 29 -4.13 7.10 13.32
CA VAL A 29 -5.19 6.67 12.41
C VAL A 29 -4.64 6.59 10.98
N LEU A 30 -3.87 7.58 10.53
CA LEU A 30 -3.22 7.55 9.21
C LEU A 30 -2.30 6.35 9.04
N LYS A 31 -1.54 5.97 10.07
CA LYS A 31 -0.71 4.75 10.06
C LYS A 31 -1.55 3.47 9.88
N GLN A 32 -2.71 3.38 10.54
CA GLN A 32 -3.63 2.24 10.39
C GLN A 32 -4.23 2.19 8.99
N VAL A 33 -4.67 3.34 8.46
CA VAL A 33 -5.17 3.47 7.08
C VAL A 33 -4.11 3.04 6.08
N MET A 34 -2.86 3.46 6.24
CA MET A 34 -1.76 3.05 5.36
C MET A 34 -1.48 1.55 5.43
N SER A 35 -1.57 0.93 6.61
CA SER A 35 -1.42 -0.51 6.76
C SER A 35 -2.52 -1.28 6.01
N TRP A 36 -3.78 -0.86 6.19
CA TRP A 36 -4.92 -1.44 5.49
C TRP A 36 -4.81 -1.24 3.98
N LEU A 37 -4.41 -0.06 3.53
CA LEU A 37 -4.28 0.28 2.12
C LEU A 37 -3.22 -0.58 1.42
N ARG A 38 -2.03 -0.73 2.01
CA ARG A 38 -0.98 -1.60 1.46
C ARG A 38 -1.46 -3.04 1.34
N ARG A 39 -2.20 -3.55 2.32
CA ARG A 39 -2.85 -4.87 2.24
C ARG A 39 -3.89 -4.94 1.12
N ARG A 40 -4.66 -3.88 0.90
CA ARG A 40 -5.64 -3.79 -0.20
C ARG A 40 -4.98 -3.81 -1.57
N LEU A 41 -3.90 -3.08 -1.75
CA LEU A 41 -3.11 -3.11 -2.98
C LEU A 41 -2.54 -4.50 -3.26
N ARG A 42 -2.01 -5.19 -2.24
CA ARG A 42 -1.59 -6.60 -2.37
C ARG A 42 -2.74 -7.51 -2.76
N CYS A 43 -3.91 -7.37 -2.13
CA CYS A 43 -5.10 -8.16 -2.46
C CYS A 43 -5.50 -7.98 -3.94
N ILE A 44 -5.50 -6.73 -4.43
CA ILE A 44 -5.79 -6.42 -5.83
C ILE A 44 -4.75 -7.10 -6.75
N GLN A 45 -3.47 -7.00 -6.44
CA GLN A 45 -2.42 -7.62 -7.24
C GLN A 45 -2.51 -9.14 -7.28
N LEU A 46 -2.83 -9.79 -6.14
CA LEU A 46 -3.07 -11.23 -6.10
C LEU A 46 -4.25 -11.61 -7.01
N LYS A 47 -5.36 -10.87 -6.96
CA LYS A 47 -6.51 -11.08 -7.85
C LYS A 47 -6.13 -10.94 -9.33
N GLN A 48 -5.32 -9.92 -9.68
CA GLN A 48 -4.83 -9.73 -11.05
C GLN A 48 -3.94 -10.89 -11.52
N TRP A 49 -3.15 -11.49 -10.63
CA TRP A 49 -2.32 -12.64 -10.96
C TRP A 49 -3.11 -13.93 -11.19
N LYS A 50 -4.32 -14.07 -10.62
CA LYS A 50 -5.27 -15.18 -10.76
C LYS A 50 -4.77 -16.55 -10.26
N LYS A 51 -3.56 -16.96 -10.66
CA LYS A 51 -2.93 -18.26 -10.35
C LYS A 51 -1.75 -18.07 -9.36
N PRO A 52 -1.58 -18.97 -8.36
CA PRO A 52 -0.45 -18.91 -7.41
C PRO A 52 0.92 -19.03 -8.09
N SER A 53 0.99 -19.72 -9.22
CA SER A 53 2.23 -19.84 -10.01
C SER A 53 2.80 -18.49 -10.46
N ARG A 54 1.95 -17.48 -10.69
CA ARG A 54 2.40 -16.11 -11.04
C ARG A 54 3.04 -15.40 -9.85
N LEU A 55 2.50 -15.60 -8.64
CA LEU A 55 3.10 -15.13 -7.39
C LEU A 55 4.46 -15.81 -7.16
N HIS A 56 4.52 -17.14 -7.28
CA HIS A 56 5.76 -17.89 -7.13
C HIS A 56 6.82 -17.47 -8.15
N ARG A 57 6.42 -17.21 -9.40
CA ARG A 57 7.32 -16.67 -10.41
C ARG A 57 7.88 -15.31 -10.01
N ARG A 58 7.05 -14.40 -9.48
CA ARG A 58 7.51 -13.10 -8.98
C ARG A 58 8.48 -13.26 -7.81
N LEU A 59 8.20 -14.18 -6.88
CA LEU A 59 9.11 -14.48 -5.77
C LEU A 59 10.48 -14.98 -6.26
N LYS A 60 10.50 -15.89 -7.25
CA LYS A 60 11.76 -16.33 -7.88
C LYS A 60 12.51 -15.19 -8.57
N GLN A 61 11.81 -14.28 -9.26
CA GLN A 61 12.41 -13.09 -9.86
C GLN A 61 13.03 -12.13 -8.83
N LEU A 62 12.54 -12.16 -7.59
CA LEU A 62 13.09 -11.41 -6.47
C LEU A 62 14.20 -12.18 -5.72
N GLY A 63 14.60 -13.37 -6.20
CA GLY A 63 15.67 -14.18 -5.61
C GLY A 63 15.23 -15.15 -4.51
N TYR A 64 13.94 -15.24 -4.18
CA TYR A 64 13.45 -16.20 -3.19
C TYR A 64 13.46 -17.63 -3.73
N GLN A 65 13.81 -18.59 -2.87
CA GLN A 65 13.88 -20.01 -3.21
C GLN A 65 12.62 -20.79 -2.77
N PRO A 66 12.20 -21.82 -3.54
CA PRO A 66 11.11 -22.72 -3.16
C PRO A 66 11.49 -23.59 -1.93
N PRO A 67 10.53 -24.22 -1.23
CA PRO A 67 9.12 -24.41 -1.61
C PRO A 67 8.21 -23.23 -1.21
N PHE A 68 7.30 -22.86 -2.11
CA PHE A 68 6.25 -21.87 -1.83
C PHE A 68 4.89 -22.53 -1.66
N ARG A 69 4.17 -22.20 -0.58
CA ARG A 69 2.80 -22.67 -0.39
C ARG A 69 1.86 -22.12 -1.47
N HIS A 70 0.97 -22.96 -1.99
CA HIS A 70 -0.14 -22.51 -2.82
C HIS A 70 -1.20 -21.83 -1.96
N ILE A 71 -1.51 -20.57 -2.28
CA ILE A 71 -2.50 -19.75 -1.57
C ILE A 71 -3.64 -19.36 -2.51
N ARG A 72 -4.87 -19.27 -2.01
CA ARG A 72 -6.01 -18.74 -2.79
C ARG A 72 -5.75 -17.27 -3.16
N MET A 73 -5.70 -16.96 -4.45
CA MET A 73 -5.36 -15.61 -4.93
C MET A 73 -6.47 -14.58 -4.68
N GLN A 74 -7.72 -15.03 -4.69
CA GLN A 74 -8.90 -14.19 -4.47
C GLN A 74 -9.33 -14.18 -2.99
N SER A 75 -8.42 -13.87 -2.07
CA SER A 75 -8.69 -13.88 -0.63
C SER A 75 -8.08 -12.70 0.10
N TRP A 76 -8.91 -11.96 0.83
CA TRP A 76 -8.46 -10.87 1.72
C TRP A 76 -7.53 -11.37 2.82
N ARG A 77 -7.78 -12.57 3.35
CA ARG A 77 -6.93 -13.19 4.36
C ARG A 77 -5.51 -13.43 3.81
N ASN A 78 -5.41 -13.93 2.57
CA ASN A 78 -4.12 -14.25 1.95
C ASN A 78 -3.31 -13.02 1.53
N ALA A 79 -3.94 -11.85 1.39
CA ALA A 79 -3.22 -10.59 1.17
C ALA A 79 -2.34 -10.16 2.36
N ALA A 80 -2.57 -10.73 3.55
CA ALA A 80 -1.70 -10.58 4.72
C ALA A 80 -0.66 -11.70 4.87
N SER A 81 -0.58 -12.64 3.92
CA SER A 81 0.40 -13.72 3.98
C SER A 81 1.84 -13.21 3.81
N PRO A 82 2.84 -13.90 4.38
CA PRO A 82 4.25 -13.56 4.15
C PRO A 82 4.61 -13.55 2.66
N LEU A 83 4.10 -14.51 1.88
CA LEU A 83 4.34 -14.58 0.43
C LEU A 83 3.88 -13.32 -0.30
N ALA A 84 2.72 -12.76 0.07
CA ALA A 84 2.22 -11.53 -0.53
C ALA A 84 3.08 -10.31 -0.13
N SER A 85 3.54 -10.26 1.12
CA SER A 85 4.42 -9.18 1.61
C SER A 85 5.82 -9.25 1.01
N LEU A 86 6.37 -10.45 0.79
CA LEU A 86 7.66 -10.66 0.14
C LEU A 86 7.60 -10.34 -1.36
N ALA A 87 6.51 -10.71 -2.05
CA ALA A 87 6.34 -10.41 -3.46
C ALA A 87 6.08 -8.93 -3.76
N LEU A 88 5.48 -8.22 -2.80
CA LEU A 88 5.11 -6.80 -2.87
C LEU A 88 5.51 -6.10 -1.56
N PRO A 89 6.81 -5.88 -1.34
CA PRO A 89 7.29 -5.24 -0.14
C PRO A 89 6.84 -3.78 -0.09
N ASN A 90 6.79 -3.20 1.12
CA ASN A 90 6.39 -1.80 1.27
C ASN A 90 7.31 -0.87 0.47
N THR A 91 8.61 -1.18 0.43
CA THR A 91 9.61 -0.46 -0.36
C THR A 91 9.22 -0.39 -1.82
N TYR A 92 8.80 -1.50 -2.42
CA TYR A 92 8.34 -1.54 -3.81
C TYR A 92 7.09 -0.68 -4.06
N LEU A 93 6.13 -0.70 -3.13
CA LEU A 93 4.92 0.13 -3.26
C LEU A 93 5.25 1.63 -3.23
N HIS A 94 6.17 2.06 -2.36
CA HIS A 94 6.51 3.47 -2.20
C HIS A 94 7.56 3.98 -3.20
N ASN A 95 8.60 3.20 -3.47
CA ASN A 95 9.75 3.65 -4.26
C ASN A 95 9.50 3.48 -5.76
N ASP A 96 9.04 2.30 -6.18
CA ASP A 96 8.82 1.96 -7.58
C ASP A 96 7.46 2.44 -8.07
N LEU A 97 6.39 2.14 -7.31
CA LEU A 97 5.02 2.52 -7.69
C LEU A 97 4.60 3.91 -7.22
N LYS A 98 5.48 4.63 -6.51
CA LYS A 98 5.26 6.00 -6.02
C LYS A 98 4.00 6.16 -5.17
N LEU A 99 3.64 5.16 -4.36
CA LEU A 99 2.54 5.29 -3.39
C LEU A 99 2.87 6.37 -2.35
N MET A 100 2.01 7.38 -2.22
CA MET A 100 2.11 8.39 -1.17
C MET A 100 1.92 7.77 0.22
N ASP A 101 2.76 8.16 1.18
CA ASP A 101 2.66 7.66 2.56
C ASP A 101 2.00 8.70 3.47
N LEU A 102 0.75 8.45 3.86
CA LEU A 102 0.02 9.31 4.79
C LEU A 102 0.67 9.35 6.18
N ALA A 103 1.39 8.29 6.59
CA ALA A 103 1.98 8.23 7.91
C ALA A 103 3.16 9.21 8.08
N LYS A 104 3.70 9.76 6.98
CA LYS A 104 4.78 10.75 6.98
C LYS A 104 4.29 12.20 6.99
N VAL A 105 2.98 12.41 6.88
CA VAL A 105 2.40 13.76 6.87
C VAL A 105 2.45 14.30 8.29
N LYS A 106 2.97 15.53 8.46
CA LYS A 106 2.91 16.23 9.76
C LYS A 106 1.45 16.56 10.07
N THR A 107 0.97 16.09 11.22
CA THR A 107 -0.40 16.31 11.70
C THR A 107 -0.41 17.01 13.05
N GLY A 108 -1.52 17.63 13.43
CA GLY A 108 -1.62 18.40 14.68
C GLY A 108 -1.02 19.79 14.57
N ILE A 109 -0.97 20.34 13.35
CA ILE A 109 -0.53 21.72 13.11
C ILE A 109 -1.66 22.64 13.54
N THR A 110 -1.36 23.57 14.44
CA THR A 110 -2.33 24.58 14.90
C THR A 110 -2.58 25.60 13.79
N VAL A 111 -3.81 26.09 13.69
CA VAL A 111 -4.27 27.05 12.68
C VAL A 111 -3.38 28.31 12.53
N PRO A 112 -2.70 28.87 13.56
CA PRO A 112 -1.84 30.04 13.40
C PRO A 112 -0.64 29.85 12.47
N GLU A 113 -0.16 28.62 12.27
CA GLU A 113 0.96 28.33 11.35
C GLU A 113 0.53 28.24 9.87
N PHE A 114 -0.78 28.32 9.60
CA PHE A 114 -1.35 28.25 8.25
C PHE A 114 -1.38 29.60 7.54
N GLY A 115 -0.45 30.53 7.83
CA GLY A 115 -0.22 31.73 7.00
C GLY A 115 -1.49 32.43 6.51
N VAL A 116 -2.46 32.65 7.39
CA VAL A 116 -3.58 33.56 7.12
C VAL A 116 -3.19 34.87 7.78
N SER A 117 -2.53 35.73 7.00
CA SER A 117 -2.41 37.17 7.27
C SER A 117 -3.60 37.87 6.65
#